data_AF-A0A7C7XGV5-F1
#
_entry.id   AF-A0A7C7XGV5-F1
#
_cell.length_a   1.000
_cell.length_b   1.000
_cell.length_c   1.000
_cell.angle_alpha   90.00
_cell.angle_beta   90.00
_cell.angle_gamma   90.00
#
_symmetry.space_group_name_H-M   'P 1'
#
loop_
_entity.id
_entity.type
_entity.pdbx_description
1 polymer ?
#
loop_
_entity_poly.entity_id
_entity_poly.type
_entity_poly.pdbx_seq_one_letter_code
_entity_poly.pdbx_strand_id
1 'polypeptide(L)'
;MADPAILVGDDRVIVAANSRMDKLFGWEESGLTGQLIDVLIPPAKSEAHPDWMAAFFDRPASRSMSENPVIEGVHRNGNRVQVGISLTPVFHAEALEVAGKRLESERVRAEALVTQTAVLESEAKAKAEFLSSVSHEFKTPLTSVVAFTSLLMRYEGLSDRQLKQLNLIQSNAWRLERMINDLLHVAAADSGRLSYDIRQPDVVKMVKEVFDSLRPVATAANRRLVWRGGIDEAFAEIDPIRLAQAVQNVVSNAIKYSPAESGITISASGSDGFLEILVRNKG
;
A
#
# COMPACT_ATOMS: atom_id res chain seq x y z
N MET A 1 35.12 -49.25 10.99
CA MET A 1 36.06 -48.61 10.04
C MET A 1 35.31 -47.45 9.41
N ALA A 2 35.96 -46.30 9.17
CA ALA A 2 35.35 -45.18 8.48
C ALA A 2 35.26 -45.43 6.96
N ASP A 3 34.23 -44.88 6.32
CA ASP A 3 34.04 -44.91 4.87
C ASP A 3 35.02 -43.97 4.14
N PRO A 4 35.25 -44.14 2.83
CA PRO A 4 36.03 -43.19 2.02
C PRO A 4 35.42 -41.78 2.08
N ALA A 5 36.22 -40.77 2.43
CA ALA A 5 35.77 -39.39 2.53
C ALA A 5 36.86 -38.39 2.08
N ILE A 6 36.40 -37.30 1.45
CA ILE A 6 37.21 -36.15 1.06
C ILE A 6 36.50 -34.85 1.48
N LEU A 7 37.29 -33.81 1.70
CA LEU A 7 36.83 -32.43 1.85
C LEU A 7 37.34 -31.63 0.65
N VAL A 8 36.45 -30.88 0.00
CA VAL A 8 36.75 -30.10 -1.20
C VAL A 8 36.34 -28.65 -0.97
N GLY A 9 37.21 -27.71 -1.32
CA GLY A 9 36.94 -26.27 -1.28
C GLY A 9 35.99 -25.82 -2.40
N ASP A 10 35.52 -24.57 -2.32
CA ASP A 10 34.75 -23.92 -3.37
C ASP A 10 35.57 -23.67 -4.65
N ASP A 11 36.89 -23.58 -4.50
CA ASP A 11 37.90 -23.57 -5.55
C ASP A 11 38.13 -24.93 -6.24
N ARG A 12 37.40 -25.98 -5.82
CA ARG A 12 37.49 -27.37 -6.29
C ARG A 12 38.77 -28.10 -5.87
N VAL A 13 39.57 -27.52 -4.99
CA VAL A 13 40.77 -28.16 -4.47
C VAL A 13 40.40 -29.12 -3.34
N ILE A 14 40.97 -30.33 -3.37
CA ILE A 14 40.82 -31.30 -2.28
C ILE A 14 41.65 -30.80 -1.10
N VAL A 15 40.97 -30.38 -0.03
CA VAL A 15 41.58 -29.87 1.21
C VAL A 15 42.03 -31.01 2.12
N ALA A 16 41.30 -32.14 2.10
CA ALA A 16 41.67 -33.33 2.86
C ALA A 16 41.11 -34.59 2.20
N ALA A 17 41.83 -35.69 2.30
CA ALA A 17 41.37 -37.03 1.93
C ALA A 17 41.79 -38.04 2.99
N ASN A 18 40.93 -39.01 3.30
CA ASN A 18 41.30 -40.09 4.22
C ASN A 18 41.99 -41.25 3.49
N SER A 19 42.70 -42.10 4.24
CA SER A 19 43.44 -43.24 3.67
C SER A 19 42.57 -44.30 2.98
N ARG A 20 41.25 -44.23 3.12
CA ARG A 20 40.29 -45.09 2.39
C ARG A 20 40.05 -44.57 0.98
N MET A 21 40.01 -43.25 0.78
CA MET A 21 39.98 -42.63 -0.54
C MET A 21 41.23 -42.95 -1.35
N ASP A 22 42.38 -42.88 -0.70
CA ASP A 22 43.66 -43.25 -1.29
C ASP A 22 43.64 -44.68 -1.83
N LYS A 23 43.21 -45.63 -1.01
CA LYS A 23 43.08 -47.04 -1.40
C LYS A 23 42.05 -47.27 -2.50
N LEU A 24 40.94 -46.52 -2.49
CA LEU A 24 39.87 -46.68 -3.48
C LEU A 24 40.28 -46.18 -4.87
N PHE A 25 41.07 -45.10 -4.94
CA PHE A 25 41.47 -44.46 -6.20
C PHE A 25 42.95 -44.64 -6.57
N GLY A 26 43.73 -45.40 -5.78
CA GLY A 26 45.11 -45.78 -6.09
C GLY A 26 46.13 -44.68 -5.83
N TRP A 27 45.88 -43.84 -4.83
CA TRP A 27 46.80 -42.81 -4.37
C TRP A 27 47.56 -43.28 -3.13
N GLU A 28 48.72 -42.70 -2.89
CA GLU A 28 49.55 -42.98 -1.71
C GLU A 28 49.53 -41.76 -0.79
N GLU A 29 49.35 -42.02 0.50
CA GLU A 29 49.49 -41.05 1.60
C GLU A 29 48.85 -39.68 1.30
N SER A 30 47.60 -39.69 0.82
CA SER A 30 46.79 -38.52 0.47
C SER A 30 47.40 -37.59 -0.57
N GLY A 31 48.18 -38.10 -1.52
CA GLY A 31 48.63 -37.34 -2.71
C GLY A 31 47.49 -36.69 -3.53
N LEU A 32 46.24 -36.95 -3.16
CA LEU A 32 45.03 -36.23 -3.57
C LEU A 32 44.91 -34.81 -2.99
N THR A 33 45.43 -34.56 -1.79
CA THR A 33 45.36 -33.25 -1.13
C THR A 33 46.11 -32.21 -1.95
N GLY A 34 45.48 -31.06 -2.19
CA GLY A 34 45.99 -29.99 -3.06
C GLY A 34 45.76 -30.21 -4.55
N GLN A 35 45.24 -31.37 -4.97
CA GLN A 35 44.81 -31.60 -6.36
C GLN A 35 43.40 -31.05 -6.57
N LEU A 36 43.07 -30.75 -7.83
CA LEU A 36 41.68 -30.51 -8.23
C LEU A 36 40.90 -31.82 -8.15
N ILE A 37 39.66 -31.76 -7.65
CA ILE A 37 38.76 -32.92 -7.59
C ILE A 37 38.54 -33.58 -8.96
N ASP A 38 38.71 -32.80 -10.03
CA ASP A 38 38.67 -33.21 -11.44
C ASP A 38 39.57 -34.42 -11.75
N VAL A 39 40.66 -34.67 -10.99
CA VAL A 39 41.51 -35.86 -11.17
C VAL A 39 40.79 -37.18 -10.90
N LEU A 40 39.67 -37.14 -10.16
CA LEU A 40 38.80 -38.29 -9.88
C LEU A 40 37.60 -38.38 -10.83
N ILE A 41 37.42 -37.40 -11.74
CA ILE A 41 36.27 -37.30 -12.62
C ILE A 41 36.63 -37.82 -14.02
N PRO A 42 35.77 -38.62 -14.69
CA PRO A 42 36.00 -39.04 -16.05
C PRO A 42 36.20 -37.86 -17.00
N PRO A 43 37.16 -37.91 -17.95
CA PRO A 43 37.41 -36.80 -18.87
C PRO A 43 36.16 -36.31 -19.62
N ALA A 44 35.26 -37.23 -19.97
CA ALA A 44 33.99 -36.92 -20.64
C ALA A 44 33.00 -36.07 -19.79
N LYS A 45 33.21 -35.98 -18.47
CA LYS A 45 32.38 -35.21 -17.54
C LYS A 45 33.13 -34.03 -16.92
N SER A 46 34.43 -33.91 -17.14
CA SER A 46 35.26 -32.86 -16.54
C SER A 46 34.84 -31.45 -16.98
N GLU A 47 34.35 -31.28 -18.20
CA GLU A 47 33.91 -29.96 -18.71
C GLU A 47 32.67 -29.42 -17.97
N ALA A 48 31.73 -30.30 -17.60
CA ALA A 48 30.48 -29.91 -16.92
C ALA A 48 30.59 -29.90 -15.38
N HIS A 49 31.64 -30.50 -14.83
CA HIS A 49 31.83 -30.64 -13.38
C HIS A 49 31.95 -29.29 -12.62
N PRO A 50 32.65 -28.25 -13.14
CA PRO A 50 32.74 -26.96 -12.48
C PRO A 50 31.37 -26.31 -12.23
N ASP A 51 30.47 -26.40 -13.21
CA ASP A 51 29.12 -25.83 -13.10
C ASP A 51 28.29 -26.54 -12.03
N TRP A 52 28.45 -27.87 -11.90
CA TRP A 52 27.77 -28.64 -10.84
C TRP A 52 28.28 -28.26 -9.46
N MET A 53 29.60 -28.05 -9.31
CA MET A 53 30.20 -27.57 -8.07
C MET A 53 29.70 -26.17 -7.72
N ALA A 54 29.75 -25.23 -8.68
CA ALA A 54 29.25 -23.86 -8.48
C ALA A 54 27.78 -23.85 -8.04
N ALA A 55 26.93 -24.66 -8.70
CA ALA A 55 25.52 -24.79 -8.32
C ALA A 55 25.31 -25.40 -6.92
N PHE A 56 26.19 -26.32 -6.48
CA PHE A 56 26.15 -26.87 -5.12
C PHE A 56 26.56 -25.82 -4.09
N PHE A 57 27.58 -25.01 -4.35
CA PHE A 57 28.03 -23.95 -3.42
C PHE A 57 27.08 -22.74 -3.37
N ASP A 58 26.33 -22.44 -4.44
CA ASP A 58 25.28 -21.40 -4.44
C ASP A 58 24.06 -21.82 -3.58
N ARG A 59 23.70 -23.12 -3.62
CA ARG A 59 22.59 -23.68 -2.83
C ARG A 59 23.01 -24.98 -2.14
N PRO A 60 23.82 -24.89 -1.07
CA PRO A 60 24.34 -26.06 -0.38
C PRO A 60 23.23 -26.79 0.36
N ALA A 61 23.03 -28.06 0.02
CA ALA A 61 22.08 -28.93 0.68
C ALA A 61 22.68 -30.33 0.76
N SER A 62 22.47 -31.03 1.88
CA SER A 62 22.87 -32.44 1.97
C SER A 62 22.16 -33.26 0.91
N ARG A 63 22.92 -33.98 0.09
CA ARG A 63 22.40 -34.83 -0.99
C ARG A 63 23.00 -36.21 -0.84
N SER A 64 22.17 -37.21 -0.59
CA SER A 64 22.60 -38.60 -0.73
C SER A 64 22.35 -39.05 -2.16
N MET A 65 23.38 -39.51 -2.85
CA MET A 65 23.26 -40.17 -4.16
C MET A 65 23.40 -41.70 -4.03
N SER A 66 23.11 -42.23 -2.84
CA SER A 66 23.34 -43.65 -2.48
C SER A 66 22.32 -44.64 -3.04
N GLU A 67 21.16 -44.21 -3.53
CA GLU A 67 20.13 -45.15 -4.04
C GLU A 67 20.03 -45.21 -5.57
N ASN A 68 20.39 -44.15 -6.27
CA ASN A 68 20.59 -44.07 -7.72
C ASN A 68 20.75 -42.58 -8.05
N PRO A 69 21.73 -42.14 -8.86
CA PRO A 69 22.64 -42.94 -9.66
C PRO A 69 24.00 -43.17 -8.99
N VAL A 70 24.53 -44.39 -9.10
CA VAL A 70 25.96 -44.68 -8.88
C VAL A 70 26.75 -43.85 -9.89
N ILE A 71 27.67 -43.01 -9.40
CA ILE A 71 28.50 -42.17 -10.27
C ILE A 71 29.82 -42.87 -10.59
N GLU A 72 30.40 -42.47 -11.71
CA GLU A 72 31.64 -43.03 -12.21
C GLU A 72 32.79 -42.06 -11.91
N GLY A 73 33.83 -42.56 -11.27
CA GLY A 73 35.11 -41.88 -11.06
C GLY A 73 36.25 -42.58 -11.79
N VAL A 74 37.44 -41.97 -11.74
CA VAL A 74 38.66 -42.50 -12.38
C VAL A 74 39.74 -42.77 -11.34
N HIS A 75 40.22 -44.00 -11.30
CA HIS A 75 41.38 -44.43 -10.54
C HIS A 75 42.66 -43.88 -11.17
N ARG A 76 43.72 -43.66 -10.38
CA ARG A 76 45.01 -43.08 -10.84
C ARG A 76 45.65 -43.81 -12.02
N ASN A 77 45.40 -45.11 -12.16
CA ASN A 77 45.88 -45.94 -13.27
C ASN A 77 45.00 -45.85 -14.55
N GLY A 78 43.96 -45.02 -14.55
CA GLY A 78 43.01 -44.83 -15.66
C GLY A 78 41.77 -45.72 -15.62
N ASN A 79 41.68 -46.69 -14.70
CA ASN A 79 40.51 -47.56 -14.59
C ASN A 79 39.29 -46.81 -14.02
N ARG A 80 38.09 -47.22 -14.43
CA ARG A 80 36.85 -46.64 -13.93
C ARG A 80 36.43 -47.28 -12.61
N VAL A 81 35.97 -46.44 -11.67
CA VAL A 81 35.50 -46.87 -10.35
C VAL A 81 34.06 -46.38 -10.17
N GLN A 82 33.16 -47.29 -9.81
CA GLN A 82 31.78 -46.92 -9.50
C GLN A 82 31.62 -46.63 -8.01
N VAL A 83 31.09 -45.45 -7.69
CA VAL A 83 30.94 -44.98 -6.31
C VAL A 83 29.57 -44.35 -6.10
N GLY A 84 28.94 -44.67 -4.96
CA GLY A 84 27.86 -43.86 -4.42
C GLY A 84 28.45 -42.76 -3.55
N ILE A 85 28.02 -41.51 -3.74
CA ILE A 85 28.52 -40.40 -2.93
C ILE A 85 27.39 -39.74 -2.15
N SER A 86 27.73 -39.23 -0.97
CA SER A 86 26.88 -38.33 -0.20
C SER A 86 27.64 -37.02 -0.05
N LEU A 87 27.01 -35.92 -0.40
CA LEU A 87 27.56 -34.58 -0.26
C LEU A 87 26.94 -33.93 0.97
N THR A 88 27.78 -33.51 1.92
CA THR A 88 27.38 -32.77 3.11
C THR A 88 28.17 -31.47 3.15
N PRO A 89 27.53 -30.30 3.07
CA PRO A 89 28.24 -29.03 3.15
C PRO A 89 28.80 -28.85 4.56
N VAL A 90 30.03 -28.34 4.65
CA VAL A 90 30.70 -28.00 5.91
C VAL A 90 30.94 -26.51 5.92
N PHE A 91 30.32 -25.81 6.86
CA PHE A 91 30.49 -24.36 7.03
C PHE A 91 31.48 -24.06 8.15
N HIS A 92 32.29 -23.02 7.98
CA HIS A 92 33.11 -22.49 9.06
C HIS A 92 32.23 -21.85 10.15
N ALA A 93 32.65 -21.97 11.40
CA ALA A 93 31.92 -21.43 12.56
C ALA A 93 31.64 -19.92 12.44
N GLU A 94 32.60 -19.16 11.89
CA GLU A 94 32.47 -17.72 11.69
C GLU A 94 31.36 -17.36 10.68
N ALA A 95 31.21 -18.15 9.60
CA ALA A 95 30.15 -17.95 8.61
C ALA A 95 28.75 -18.21 9.21
N LEU A 96 28.63 -19.23 10.07
CA LEU A 96 27.39 -19.52 10.80
C LEU A 96 27.03 -18.41 11.81
N GLU A 97 28.04 -17.85 12.50
CA GLU A 97 27.83 -16.76 13.44
C GLU A 97 27.34 -15.48 12.75
N VAL A 98 27.94 -15.11 11.61
CA VAL A 98 27.52 -13.96 10.80
C VAL A 98 26.09 -14.14 10.29
N ALA A 99 25.76 -15.33 9.77
CA ALA A 99 24.41 -15.65 9.32
C ALA A 99 23.39 -15.58 10.47
N GLY A 100 23.74 -16.10 11.64
CA GLY A 100 22.90 -16.03 12.84
C GLY A 100 22.65 -14.60 13.32
N LYS A 101 23.70 -13.76 13.39
CA LYS A 101 23.56 -12.33 13.75
C LYS A 101 22.70 -11.57 12.75
N ARG A 102 22.83 -11.85 11.45
CA ARG A 102 22.00 -11.25 10.41
C ARG A 102 20.53 -11.65 10.56
N LEU A 103 20.26 -12.94 10.75
CA LEU A 103 18.89 -13.42 10.93
C LEU A 103 18.22 -12.81 12.16
N GLU A 104 18.93 -12.73 13.29
CA GLU A 104 18.39 -12.10 14.50
C GLU A 104 18.17 -10.60 14.30
N SER A 105 19.07 -9.90 13.59
CA SER A 105 18.90 -8.49 13.26
C SER A 105 17.67 -8.25 12.37
N GLU A 106 17.45 -9.10 11.36
CA GLU A 106 16.26 -9.05 10.50
C GLU A 106 14.98 -9.33 11.31
N ARG A 107 15.01 -10.31 12.22
CA ARG A 107 13.90 -10.65 13.12
C ARG A 107 13.53 -9.47 14.04
N VAL A 108 14.51 -8.90 14.73
CA VAL A 108 14.31 -7.74 15.62
C VAL A 108 13.77 -6.54 14.84
N ARG A 109 14.26 -6.31 13.62
CA ARG A 109 13.76 -5.22 12.76
C ARG A 109 12.31 -5.46 12.33
N ALA A 110 11.94 -6.70 11.98
CA ALA A 110 10.58 -7.04 11.64
C ALA A 110 9.62 -6.85 12.83
N GLU A 111 10.01 -7.30 14.03
CA GLU A 111 9.23 -7.09 15.26
C GLU A 111 9.07 -5.61 15.61
N ALA A 112 10.13 -4.81 15.45
CA ALA A 112 10.08 -3.38 15.66
C ALA A 112 9.13 -2.69 14.68
N LEU A 113 9.13 -3.09 13.40
CA LEU A 113 8.21 -2.58 12.38
C LEU A 113 6.76 -2.91 12.73
N VAL A 114 6.45 -4.17 13.10
CA VAL A 114 5.11 -4.59 13.51
C VAL A 114 4.61 -3.78 14.71
N THR A 115 5.47 -3.62 15.71
CA THR A 115 5.14 -2.84 16.91
C THR A 115 4.90 -1.37 16.56
N GLN A 116 5.75 -0.78 15.72
CA GLN A 116 5.60 0.60 15.27
C GLN A 116 4.30 0.80 14.47
N THR A 117 3.95 -0.12 13.57
CA THR A 117 2.69 -0.06 12.83
C THR A 117 1.48 -0.14 13.77
N ALA A 118 1.50 -1.03 14.75
CA ALA A 118 0.41 -1.16 15.72
C ALA A 118 0.23 0.11 16.57
N VAL A 119 1.34 0.76 16.97
CA VAL A 119 1.29 2.04 17.69
C VAL A 119 0.65 3.12 16.81
N LEU A 120 1.13 3.29 15.57
CA LEU A 120 0.59 4.29 14.64
C LEU A 120 -0.90 4.08 14.35
N GLU A 121 -1.33 2.83 14.16
CA GLU A 121 -2.74 2.49 13.97
C GLU A 121 -3.57 2.82 15.23
N SER A 122 -3.04 2.55 16.42
CA SER A 122 -3.72 2.87 17.68
C SER A 122 -3.86 4.39 17.88
N GLU A 123 -2.83 5.17 17.55
CA GLU A 123 -2.84 6.63 17.62
C GLU A 123 -3.84 7.22 16.62
N ALA A 124 -3.84 6.73 15.38
CA ALA A 124 -4.80 7.14 14.36
C ALA A 124 -6.25 6.82 14.79
N LYS A 125 -6.48 5.64 15.38
CA LYS A 125 -7.79 5.24 15.92
C LYS A 125 -8.24 6.16 17.05
N ALA A 126 -7.38 6.42 18.04
CA ALA A 126 -7.71 7.28 19.18
C ALA A 126 -8.01 8.72 18.74
N LYS A 127 -7.23 9.25 17.79
CA LYS A 127 -7.45 10.58 17.20
C LYS A 127 -8.81 10.65 16.48
N ALA A 128 -9.16 9.62 15.71
CA ALA A 128 -10.44 9.55 15.02
C ALA A 128 -11.64 9.46 15.99
N GLU A 129 -11.54 8.64 17.04
CA GLU A 129 -12.59 8.49 18.06
C GLU A 129 -12.78 9.79 18.87
N PHE A 130 -11.69 10.45 19.26
CA PHE A 130 -11.73 11.75 19.93
C PHE A 130 -12.45 12.80 19.07
N LEU A 131 -12.08 12.91 17.79
CA LEU A 131 -12.68 13.88 16.88
C LEU A 131 -14.17 13.59 16.64
N SER A 132 -14.56 12.32 16.56
CA SER A 132 -15.97 11.90 16.47
C SER A 132 -16.77 12.33 17.70
N SER A 133 -16.27 12.03 18.91
CA SER A 133 -16.96 12.37 20.17
C SER A 133 -17.14 13.88 20.31
N VAL A 134 -16.06 14.64 20.12
CA VAL A 134 -16.08 16.11 20.22
C VAL A 134 -17.06 16.73 19.21
N SER A 135 -17.17 16.15 18.02
CA SER A 135 -18.11 16.65 17.00
C SER A 135 -19.57 16.42 17.40
N HIS A 136 -19.89 15.26 17.97
CA HIS A 136 -21.23 15.00 18.50
C HIS A 136 -21.57 15.95 19.66
N GLU A 137 -20.61 16.20 20.55
CA GLU A 137 -20.75 17.14 21.67
C GLU A 137 -20.95 18.59 21.19
N PHE A 138 -20.36 18.99 20.06
CA PHE A 138 -20.60 20.31 19.48
C PHE A 138 -21.88 20.41 18.64
N LYS A 139 -22.27 19.34 17.93
CA LYS A 139 -23.47 19.36 17.08
C LYS A 139 -24.75 19.60 17.88
N THR A 140 -24.83 19.03 19.07
CA THR A 140 -25.99 19.16 19.96
C THR A 140 -26.26 20.62 20.39
N PRO A 141 -25.32 21.36 21.02
CA PRO A 141 -25.54 22.77 21.38
C PRO A 141 -25.75 23.64 20.15
N LEU A 142 -25.11 23.33 19.02
CA LEU A 142 -25.25 24.10 17.79
C LEU A 142 -26.65 23.95 17.17
N THR A 143 -27.20 22.73 17.19
CA THR A 143 -28.58 22.44 16.77
C THR A 143 -29.56 23.26 17.61
N SER A 144 -29.33 23.34 18.92
CA SER A 144 -30.13 24.19 19.82
C SER A 144 -30.02 25.67 19.46
N VAL A 145 -28.82 26.20 19.21
CA VAL A 145 -28.62 27.60 18.78
C VAL A 145 -29.37 27.89 17.49
N VAL A 146 -29.28 27.00 16.49
CA VAL A 146 -30.01 27.14 15.22
C VAL A 146 -31.52 27.09 15.44
N ALA A 147 -32.02 26.16 16.27
CA ALA A 147 -33.44 26.03 16.56
C ALA A 147 -34.00 27.27 17.28
N PHE A 148 -33.35 27.73 18.35
CA PHE A 148 -33.82 28.90 19.10
C PHE A 148 -33.73 30.20 18.30
N THR A 149 -32.66 30.39 17.52
CA THR A 149 -32.58 31.56 16.62
C THR A 149 -33.67 31.51 15.56
N SER A 150 -33.96 30.33 14.98
CA SER A 150 -35.05 30.16 14.02
C SER A 150 -36.42 30.43 14.62
N LEU A 151 -36.65 30.07 15.89
CA LEU A 151 -37.89 30.38 16.61
C LEU A 151 -38.01 31.88 16.88
N LEU A 152 -36.95 32.52 17.37
CA LEU A 152 -36.94 33.96 17.67
C LEU A 152 -37.19 34.78 16.40
N MET A 153 -36.61 34.39 15.27
CA MET A 153 -36.81 35.06 13.98
C MET A 153 -38.26 35.02 13.47
N ARG A 154 -39.12 34.14 14.01
CA ARG A 154 -40.55 34.08 13.68
C ARG A 154 -41.41 34.99 14.57
N TYR A 155 -40.84 35.61 15.61
CA TYR A 155 -41.57 36.47 16.52
C TYR A 155 -41.87 37.83 15.89
N GLU A 156 -43.14 38.22 15.87
CA GLU A 156 -43.57 39.54 15.41
C GLU A 156 -43.22 40.60 16.48
N GLY A 157 -42.44 41.62 16.09
CA GLY A 157 -41.99 42.68 17.01
C GLY A 157 -40.47 42.79 17.19
N LEU A 158 -39.68 42.02 16.45
CA LEU A 158 -38.23 42.23 16.38
C LEU A 158 -37.90 43.53 15.66
N SER A 159 -36.99 44.32 16.23
CA SER A 159 -36.36 45.43 15.52
C SER A 159 -35.41 44.93 14.42
N ASP A 160 -35.17 45.74 13.39
CA ASP A 160 -34.20 45.44 12.33
C ASP A 160 -32.80 45.09 12.87
N ARG A 161 -32.40 45.74 13.97
CA ARG A 161 -31.12 45.48 14.63
C ARG A 161 -31.09 44.07 15.25
N GLN A 162 -32.15 43.66 15.94
CA GLN A 162 -32.26 42.32 16.53
C GLN A 162 -32.31 41.26 15.43
N LEU A 163 -33.06 41.50 14.34
CA LEU A 163 -33.12 40.58 13.21
C LEU A 163 -31.74 40.41 12.55
N LYS A 164 -30.97 41.49 12.37
CA LYS A 164 -29.58 41.41 11.88
C LYS A 164 -28.67 40.62 12.82
N GLN A 165 -28.81 40.79 14.13
CA GLN A 165 -28.04 40.04 15.13
C GLN A 165 -28.37 38.54 15.11
N LEU A 166 -29.66 38.19 15.04
CA LEU A 166 -30.11 36.80 14.94
C LEU A 166 -29.59 36.12 13.66
N ASN A 167 -29.66 36.81 12.52
CA ASN A 167 -29.08 36.33 11.27
C ASN A 167 -27.56 36.09 11.38
N LEU A 168 -26.83 36.98 12.06
CA LEU A 168 -25.39 36.81 12.28
C LEU A 168 -25.07 35.61 13.18
N ILE A 169 -25.81 35.42 14.28
CA ILE A 169 -25.67 34.26 15.17
C ILE A 169 -25.92 32.97 14.40
N GLN A 170 -27.03 32.92 13.65
CA GLN A 170 -27.40 31.74 12.87
C GLN A 170 -26.36 31.42 11.79
N SER A 171 -25.89 32.44 11.05
CA SER A 171 -24.82 32.27 10.06
C SER A 171 -23.53 31.74 10.68
N ASN A 172 -23.15 32.21 11.88
CA ASN A 172 -21.96 31.72 12.57
C ASN A 172 -22.14 30.28 13.07
N ALA A 173 -23.34 29.92 13.55
CA ALA A 173 -23.64 28.56 13.95
C ALA A 173 -23.52 27.59 12.76
N TRP A 174 -24.16 27.90 11.62
CA TRP A 174 -24.02 27.09 10.39
C TRP A 174 -22.58 26.99 9.90
N ARG A 175 -21.80 28.07 10.03
CA ARG A 175 -20.38 28.06 9.67
C ARG A 175 -19.57 27.13 10.59
N LEU A 176 -19.85 27.13 11.89
CA LEU A 176 -19.20 26.23 12.84
C LEU A 176 -19.57 24.77 12.55
N GLU A 177 -20.84 24.49 12.23
CA GLU A 177 -21.30 23.14 11.90
C GLU A 177 -20.53 22.58 10.71
N ARG A 178 -20.38 23.41 9.67
CA ARG A 178 -19.64 23.06 8.47
C ARG A 178 -18.17 22.78 8.78
N MET A 179 -17.51 23.65 9.56
CA MET A 179 -16.12 23.43 9.95
C MET A 179 -15.92 22.14 10.76
N ILE A 180 -16.84 21.81 11.66
CA ILE A 180 -16.80 20.56 12.44
C ILE A 180 -16.96 19.35 11.51
N ASN A 181 -17.94 19.38 10.60
CA ASN A 181 -18.14 18.31 9.63
C ASN A 181 -16.93 18.16 8.69
N ASP A 182 -16.34 19.25 8.21
CA ASP A 182 -15.17 19.23 7.35
C ASP A 182 -13.95 18.64 8.09
N LEU A 183 -13.74 19.01 9.36
CA LEU A 183 -12.67 18.46 10.20
C LEU A 183 -12.83 16.94 10.41
N LEU A 184 -14.06 16.47 10.63
CA LEU A 184 -14.37 15.05 10.70
C LEU A 184 -14.07 14.32 9.40
N HIS A 185 -14.36 14.93 8.26
CA HIS A 185 -14.07 14.33 6.96
C HIS A 185 -12.58 14.15 6.74
N VAL A 186 -11.76 15.13 7.10
CA VAL A 186 -10.30 15.01 7.05
C VAL A 186 -9.82 13.91 7.99
N ALA A 187 -10.33 13.86 9.22
CA ALA A 187 -9.96 12.85 10.20
C ALA A 187 -10.34 11.41 9.80
N ALA A 188 -11.51 11.25 9.17
CA ALA A 188 -11.97 9.97 8.64
C ALA A 188 -11.14 9.53 7.42
N ALA A 189 -10.69 10.49 6.59
CA ALA A 189 -9.79 10.22 5.47
C ALA A 189 -8.42 9.73 5.93
N ASP A 190 -7.80 10.43 6.88
CA ASP A 190 -6.48 10.10 7.42
C ASP A 190 -6.44 8.72 8.11
N SER A 191 -7.58 8.24 8.62
CA SER A 191 -7.69 6.93 9.28
C SER A 191 -8.16 5.80 8.36
N GLY A 192 -8.37 6.07 7.06
CA GLY A 192 -8.88 5.08 6.11
C GLY A 192 -10.32 4.61 6.40
N ARG A 193 -11.06 5.32 7.25
CA ARG A 193 -12.41 4.95 7.74
C ARG A 193 -13.55 5.66 7.01
N LEU A 194 -13.29 6.27 5.85
CA LEU A 194 -14.35 6.80 5.01
C LEU A 194 -15.22 5.64 4.51
N SER A 195 -16.37 5.46 5.17
CA SER A 195 -17.44 4.62 4.64
C SER A 195 -18.14 5.40 3.53
N TYR A 196 -18.12 4.84 2.32
CA TYR A 196 -18.85 5.37 1.17
C TYR A 196 -20.09 4.54 0.92
N ASP A 197 -21.23 5.21 0.77
CA ASP A 197 -22.46 4.57 0.33
C ASP A 197 -22.51 4.63 -1.19
N ILE A 198 -21.78 3.72 -1.83
CA ILE A 198 -21.67 3.66 -3.29
C ILE A 198 -22.97 3.12 -3.87
N ARG A 199 -23.58 3.94 -4.72
CA ARG A 199 -24.83 3.63 -5.44
C ARG A 199 -24.66 4.01 -6.91
N GLN A 200 -25.62 3.62 -7.75
CA GLN A 200 -25.64 3.95 -9.17
C GLN A 200 -26.80 4.91 -9.54
N PRO A 201 -26.80 6.16 -9.04
CA PRO A 201 -27.84 7.14 -9.36
C PRO A 201 -27.65 7.77 -10.75
N ASP A 202 -28.68 8.45 -11.24
CA ASP A 202 -28.53 9.43 -12.32
C ASP A 202 -27.82 10.69 -11.79
N VAL A 203 -26.53 10.79 -12.11
CA VAL A 203 -25.66 11.85 -11.66
C VAL A 203 -26.06 13.20 -12.27
N VAL A 204 -26.48 13.22 -13.55
CA VAL A 204 -26.82 14.47 -14.23
C VAL A 204 -28.02 15.12 -13.54
N LYS A 205 -29.05 14.32 -13.21
CA LYS A 205 -30.21 14.78 -12.44
C LYS A 205 -29.82 15.33 -11.08
N MET A 206 -28.97 14.60 -10.33
CA MET A 206 -28.50 15.04 -9.01
C MET A 206 -27.75 16.38 -9.07
N VAL A 207 -26.86 16.55 -10.05
CA VAL A 207 -26.09 17.79 -10.24
C VAL A 207 -27.04 18.94 -10.60
N LYS A 208 -28.05 18.70 -11.45
CA LYS A 208 -29.10 19.69 -11.76
C LYS A 208 -29.87 20.12 -10.52
N GLU A 209 -30.29 19.18 -9.66
CA GLU A 209 -30.99 19.48 -8.41
C GLU A 209 -30.16 20.35 -7.46
N VAL A 210 -28.87 20.03 -7.29
CA VAL A 210 -27.94 20.85 -6.49
C VAL A 210 -27.78 22.24 -7.10
N PHE A 211 -27.61 22.33 -8.42
CA PHE A 211 -27.45 23.59 -9.12
C PHE A 211 -28.69 24.49 -9.01
N ASP A 212 -29.89 23.92 -9.16
CA ASP A 212 -31.16 24.63 -9.04
C ASP A 212 -31.41 25.12 -7.61
N SER A 213 -30.99 24.34 -6.60
CA SER A 213 -31.07 24.75 -5.18
C SER A 213 -30.24 26.01 -4.87
N LEU A 214 -29.19 26.29 -5.65
CA LEU A 214 -28.29 27.43 -5.48
C LEU A 214 -28.74 28.68 -6.27
N ARG A 215 -29.79 28.59 -7.11
CA ARG A 215 -30.30 29.74 -7.87
C ARG A 215 -30.70 30.92 -6.98
N PRO A 216 -31.42 30.77 -5.86
CA PRO A 216 -31.78 31.91 -5.02
C PRO A 216 -30.55 32.65 -4.49
N VAL A 217 -29.51 31.90 -4.10
CA VAL A 217 -28.25 32.45 -3.58
C VAL A 217 -27.49 33.22 -4.67
N ALA A 218 -27.43 32.67 -5.88
CA ALA A 218 -26.79 33.34 -7.01
C ALA A 218 -27.54 34.63 -7.41
N THR A 219 -28.87 34.58 -7.47
CA THR A 219 -29.73 35.74 -7.78
C THR A 219 -29.56 36.84 -6.74
N ALA A 220 -29.56 36.51 -5.44
CA ALA A 220 -29.32 37.46 -4.37
C ALA A 220 -27.93 38.13 -4.46
N ALA A 221 -26.97 37.46 -5.10
CA ALA A 221 -25.63 37.98 -5.36
C ALA A 221 -25.46 38.57 -6.78
N ASN A 222 -26.56 38.88 -7.49
CA ASN A 222 -26.57 39.41 -8.85
C ASN A 222 -25.80 38.56 -9.87
N ARG A 223 -25.88 37.24 -9.78
CA ARG A 223 -25.23 36.30 -10.71
C ARG A 223 -26.28 35.41 -11.37
N ARG A 224 -25.99 34.95 -12.60
CA ARG A 224 -26.86 34.04 -13.35
C ARG A 224 -26.28 32.64 -13.39
N LEU A 225 -27.05 31.66 -12.92
CA LEU A 225 -26.75 30.25 -13.10
C LEU A 225 -27.32 29.76 -14.44
N VAL A 226 -26.48 29.17 -15.27
CA VAL A 226 -26.84 28.66 -16.59
C VAL A 226 -26.42 27.19 -16.72
N TRP A 227 -27.38 26.30 -16.97
CA TRP A 227 -27.09 24.95 -17.41
C TRP A 227 -26.86 24.96 -18.92
N ARG A 228 -25.66 24.64 -19.39
CA ARG A 228 -25.41 24.34 -20.80
C ARG A 228 -25.38 22.82 -20.93
N GLY A 229 -26.20 22.28 -21.83
CA GLY A 229 -26.44 20.85 -21.98
C GLY A 229 -25.21 20.01 -22.33
N GLY A 230 -25.47 18.82 -22.85
CA GLY A 230 -24.49 17.81 -23.20
C GLY A 230 -25.21 16.47 -23.21
N ILE A 231 -25.09 15.70 -22.13
CA ILE A 231 -25.88 14.50 -21.89
C ILE A 231 -27.01 14.74 -20.87
N ASP A 232 -28.13 14.04 -21.04
CA ASP A 232 -29.34 14.26 -20.22
C ASP A 232 -29.38 13.40 -18.95
N GLU A 233 -28.81 12.20 -19.02
CA GLU A 233 -28.71 11.23 -17.94
C GLU A 233 -27.34 10.53 -17.97
N ALA A 234 -26.82 10.19 -16.79
CA ALA A 234 -25.60 9.39 -16.67
C ALA A 234 -25.61 8.62 -15.35
N PHE A 235 -25.42 7.30 -15.44
CA PHE A 235 -25.42 6.41 -14.28
C PHE A 235 -23.99 6.00 -13.93
N ALA A 236 -23.55 6.28 -12.70
CA ALA A 236 -22.19 5.98 -12.25
C ALA A 236 -22.16 5.52 -10.79
N GLU A 237 -21.22 4.63 -10.45
CA GLU A 237 -21.00 4.17 -9.07
C GLU A 237 -20.35 5.28 -8.24
N ILE A 238 -21.15 5.98 -7.45
CA ILE A 238 -20.72 7.13 -6.63
C ILE A 238 -21.48 7.17 -5.30
N ASP A 239 -20.94 7.91 -4.33
CA ASP A 239 -21.69 8.30 -3.12
C ASP A 239 -22.50 9.58 -3.42
N PRO A 240 -23.85 9.51 -3.44
CA PRO A 240 -24.71 10.65 -3.81
C PRO A 240 -24.50 11.87 -2.93
N ILE A 241 -24.33 11.66 -1.62
CA ILE A 241 -24.23 12.73 -0.63
C ILE A 241 -22.90 13.45 -0.82
N ARG A 242 -21.82 12.69 -1.03
CA ARG A 242 -20.47 13.25 -1.25
C ARG A 242 -20.36 14.01 -2.55
N LEU A 243 -20.92 13.46 -3.63
CA LEU A 243 -20.90 14.14 -4.92
C LEU A 243 -21.69 15.45 -4.87
N ALA A 244 -22.89 15.43 -4.28
CA ALA A 244 -23.70 16.64 -4.09
C ALA A 244 -22.95 17.72 -3.30
N GLN A 245 -22.26 17.32 -2.21
CA GLN A 245 -21.45 18.23 -1.40
C GLN A 245 -20.28 18.83 -2.20
N ALA A 246 -19.57 18.02 -3.00
CA ALA A 246 -18.47 18.49 -3.84
C ALA A 246 -18.96 19.52 -4.87
N VAL A 247 -20.04 19.20 -5.59
CA VAL A 247 -20.67 20.11 -6.57
C VAL A 247 -21.12 21.40 -5.90
N GLN A 248 -21.80 21.32 -4.75
CA GLN A 248 -22.25 22.48 -4.00
C GLN A 248 -21.07 23.38 -3.59
N ASN A 249 -19.95 22.81 -3.15
CA ASN A 249 -18.76 23.55 -2.78
C ASN A 249 -18.14 24.28 -3.98
N VAL A 250 -18.03 23.61 -5.13
CA VAL A 250 -17.49 24.21 -6.36
C VAL A 250 -18.40 25.34 -6.86
N VAL A 251 -19.71 25.11 -6.96
CA VAL A 251 -20.66 26.12 -7.46
C VAL A 251 -20.80 27.29 -6.48
N SER A 252 -20.81 27.06 -5.17
CA SER A 252 -20.87 28.14 -4.19
C SER A 252 -19.61 29.00 -4.19
N ASN A 253 -18.44 28.41 -4.42
CA ASN A 253 -17.19 29.15 -4.66
C ASN A 253 -17.29 29.97 -5.95
N ALA A 254 -17.74 29.37 -7.05
CA ALA A 254 -17.95 30.09 -8.30
C ALA A 254 -18.91 31.27 -8.12
N ILE A 255 -19.99 31.12 -7.36
CA ILE A 255 -20.86 32.23 -6.95
C ILE A 255 -20.00 33.26 -6.23
N LYS A 256 -19.45 32.93 -5.06
CA LYS A 256 -18.74 33.86 -4.17
C LYS A 256 -17.69 34.72 -4.89
N TYR A 257 -16.88 34.11 -5.76
CA TYR A 257 -15.69 34.75 -6.35
C TYR A 257 -15.89 35.34 -7.75
N SER A 258 -17.07 35.21 -8.37
CA SER A 258 -17.30 35.82 -9.69
C SER A 258 -17.71 37.30 -9.58
N PRO A 259 -17.37 38.15 -10.56
CA PRO A 259 -17.85 39.53 -10.64
C PRO A 259 -19.39 39.61 -10.61
N ALA A 260 -19.93 40.74 -10.17
CA ALA A 260 -21.36 41.00 -10.28
C ALA A 260 -21.81 40.92 -11.75
N GLU A 261 -23.06 40.51 -11.97
CA GLU A 261 -23.71 40.38 -13.29
C GLU A 261 -23.08 39.31 -14.21
N SER A 262 -22.17 38.49 -13.69
CA SER A 262 -21.56 37.39 -14.42
C SER A 262 -22.46 36.13 -14.48
N GLY A 263 -22.22 35.32 -15.51
CA GLY A 263 -22.84 34.02 -15.68
C GLY A 263 -21.92 32.90 -15.21
N ILE A 264 -22.45 31.98 -14.42
CA ILE A 264 -21.80 30.74 -14.02
C ILE A 264 -22.48 29.63 -14.80
N THR A 265 -21.69 28.93 -15.60
CA THR A 265 -22.16 27.87 -16.49
C THR A 265 -21.77 26.52 -15.93
N ILE A 266 -22.69 25.58 -15.91
CA ILE A 266 -22.40 24.16 -15.65
C ILE A 266 -22.74 23.35 -16.90
N SER A 267 -21.93 22.33 -17.20
CA SER A 267 -22.19 21.38 -18.28
C SER A 267 -21.77 19.97 -17.86
N ALA A 268 -22.46 18.97 -18.40
CA ALA A 268 -22.15 17.56 -18.21
C ALA A 268 -21.87 16.92 -19.57
N SER A 269 -20.74 16.21 -19.71
CA SER A 269 -20.38 15.50 -20.94
C SER A 269 -19.82 14.11 -20.61
N GLY A 270 -19.95 13.16 -21.55
CA GLY A 270 -19.34 11.84 -21.44
C GLY A 270 -18.14 11.74 -22.38
N SER A 271 -16.98 11.30 -21.88
CA SER A 271 -15.80 11.00 -22.70
C SER A 271 -15.09 9.76 -22.16
N ASP A 272 -14.73 8.84 -23.05
CA ASP A 272 -13.87 7.67 -22.72
C ASP A 272 -14.32 6.84 -21.51
N GLY A 273 -15.62 6.68 -21.31
CA GLY A 273 -16.19 5.94 -20.16
C GLY A 273 -16.24 6.75 -18.86
N PHE A 274 -15.88 8.03 -18.88
CA PHE A 274 -15.98 8.96 -17.77
C PHE A 274 -17.10 9.97 -17.97
N LEU A 275 -17.68 10.39 -16.85
CA LEU A 275 -18.59 11.54 -16.77
C LEU A 275 -17.80 12.78 -16.34
N GLU A 276 -17.81 13.81 -17.18
CA GLU A 276 -17.21 15.11 -16.87
C GLU A 276 -18.30 16.11 -16.49
N ILE A 277 -18.14 16.74 -15.31
CA ILE A 277 -18.97 17.87 -14.85
C ILE A 277 -18.08 19.11 -14.80
N LEU A 278 -18.34 20.08 -15.67
CA LEU A 278 -17.56 21.31 -15.76
C LEU A 278 -18.34 22.49 -15.19
N VAL A 279 -17.76 23.19 -14.22
CA VAL A 279 -18.26 24.48 -13.74
C VAL A 279 -17.33 25.59 -14.25
N ARG A 280 -17.87 26.49 -15.06
CA ARG A 280 -17.14 27.63 -15.62
C ARG A 280 -17.74 28.93 -15.10
N ASN A 281 -16.89 29.79 -14.57
CA ASN A 281 -17.25 31.13 -14.16
C ASN A 281 -16.30 32.16 -14.78
N LYS A 282 -16.68 33.44 -14.74
CA LYS A 282 -15.76 34.53 -15.04
C LYS A 282 -15.04 34.88 -13.74
N GLY A 283 -13.71 34.80 -13.75
CA GLY A 283 -12.82 35.30 -12.70
C GLY A 283 -12.22 36.62 -13.12
#